data_AF-A0A3R9B3X9-F1
#
_entry.id   AF-A0A3R9B3X9-F1
#
_cell.length_a   1.000
_cell.length_b   1.000
_cell.length_c   1.000
_cell.angle_alpha   90.00
_cell.angle_beta   90.00
_cell.angle_gamma   90.00
#
_symmetry.space_group_name_H-M   'P 1'
#
loop_
_entity.id
_entity.type
_entity.pdbx_description
1 polymer ?
#
loop_
_entity_poly.entity_id
_entity_poly.type
_entity_poly.pdbx_seq_one_letter_code
_entity_poly.pdbx_strand_id
1 'polypeptide(L)'
;MRYPTIPVHPTPPAYPTSLLVPPGASIVNNMMIARFHKGPSALTYIWFYGMVRLHGPWDYKSLSGRQYADYGNFNYGAVGTAAGISEQILLRGAGWAQSRSGNGDPKKFGAWYESAPYGDDPADQVWIRAGIDYAKRTGF
;
A
#
# COMPACT_ATOMS: atom_id res chain seq x y z
N MET A 1 -40.56 -5.53 -5.83
CA MET A 1 -39.27 -5.58 -5.11
C MET A 1 -38.32 -4.61 -5.80
N ARG A 2 -37.94 -3.52 -5.13
CA ARG A 2 -36.94 -2.57 -5.65
C ARG A 2 -35.60 -2.94 -5.01
N TYR A 3 -34.61 -3.27 -5.84
CA TYR A 3 -33.23 -3.44 -5.40
C TYR A 3 -32.72 -2.10 -4.84
N PRO A 4 -32.04 -2.08 -3.69
CA PRO A 4 -31.37 -0.88 -3.22
C PRO A 4 -30.24 -0.54 -4.20
N THR A 5 -30.32 0.66 -4.78
CA THR A 5 -29.25 1.28 -5.54
C THR A 5 -28.05 1.48 -4.61
N ILE A 6 -26.96 0.75 -4.85
CA ILE A 6 -25.68 1.01 -4.22
C ILE A 6 -25.27 2.43 -4.63
N PRO A 7 -25.03 3.36 -3.68
CA PRO A 7 -24.64 4.71 -4.01
C PRO A 7 -23.31 4.68 -4.78
N VAL A 8 -23.30 5.45 -5.87
CA VAL A 8 -22.12 5.80 -6.68
C VAL A 8 -20.94 6.03 -5.75
N HIS A 9 -19.85 5.32 -6.03
CA HIS A 9 -18.59 5.37 -5.30
C HIS A 9 -18.31 6.78 -4.78
N PRO A 10 -18.13 6.97 -3.45
CA PRO A 10 -17.60 8.23 -2.98
C PRO A 10 -16.25 8.41 -3.68
N THR A 11 -16.12 9.53 -4.38
CA THR A 11 -14.83 10.06 -4.78
C THR A 11 -13.89 9.94 -3.59
N PRO A 12 -12.65 9.44 -3.77
CA PRO A 12 -11.69 9.52 -2.70
C PRO A 12 -11.54 10.99 -2.34
N PRO A 13 -11.29 11.31 -1.07
CA PRO A 13 -10.82 12.65 -0.76
C PRO A 13 -9.64 12.96 -1.70
N ALA A 14 -9.69 14.12 -2.36
CA ALA A 14 -8.49 14.74 -2.91
C ALA A 14 -7.39 14.60 -1.87
N TYR A 15 -6.19 14.18 -2.28
CA TYR A 15 -5.01 13.88 -1.44
C TYR A 15 -5.24 14.32 0.00
N PRO A 16 -5.44 13.41 0.96
CA PRO A 16 -5.80 13.84 2.29
C PRO A 16 -4.75 14.87 2.70
N THR A 17 -5.20 16.07 3.04
CA THR A 17 -4.36 17.25 3.28
C THR A 17 -3.31 17.01 4.37
N SER A 18 -3.42 15.87 5.06
CA SER A 18 -2.51 15.32 6.07
C SER A 18 -1.40 14.40 5.54
N LEU A 19 -1.42 13.94 4.28
CA LEU A 19 -0.39 13.04 3.75
C LEU A 19 0.88 13.81 3.44
N LEU A 20 1.82 13.78 4.38
CA LEU A 20 3.11 14.43 4.23
C LEU A 20 3.95 13.70 3.15
N VAL A 21 4.31 14.40 2.09
CA VAL A 21 5.10 13.84 0.98
C VAL A 21 6.59 14.10 1.23
N PRO A 22 7.46 13.06 1.22
CA PRO A 22 8.90 13.25 1.35
C PRO A 22 9.48 14.11 0.22
N PRO A 23 10.49 14.94 0.49
CA PRO A 23 11.20 15.67 -0.56
C PRO A 23 11.70 14.72 -1.66
N GLY A 24 11.37 15.04 -2.92
CA GLY A 24 11.79 14.25 -4.08
C GLY A 24 10.97 12.97 -4.35
N ALA A 25 10.01 12.61 -3.49
CA ALA A 25 9.11 11.51 -3.76
C ALA A 25 8.07 11.90 -4.83
N SER A 26 7.82 11.00 -5.79
CA SER A 26 6.78 11.17 -6.80
C SER A 26 5.99 9.88 -6.97
N ILE A 27 4.78 9.88 -6.44
CA ILE A 27 3.85 8.74 -6.54
C ILE A 27 3.58 8.37 -8.00
N VAL A 28 3.39 9.36 -8.86
CA VAL A 28 3.13 9.16 -10.29
C VAL A 28 4.34 8.48 -10.93
N ASN A 29 5.56 8.96 -10.70
CA ASN A 29 6.75 8.34 -11.28
C ASN A 29 6.92 6.89 -10.79
N ASN A 30 6.66 6.63 -9.51
CA ASN A 30 6.74 5.29 -8.94
C ASN A 30 5.73 4.33 -9.60
N MET A 31 4.45 4.71 -9.71
CA MET A 31 3.43 3.92 -10.41
C MET A 31 3.77 3.75 -11.89
N MET A 32 4.32 4.78 -12.52
CA MET A 32 4.74 4.76 -13.91
C MET A 32 5.91 3.81 -14.16
N ILE A 33 6.81 3.58 -13.19
CA ILE A 33 7.83 2.54 -13.28
C ILE A 33 7.19 1.16 -13.04
N ALA A 34 6.26 1.07 -12.09
CA ALA A 34 5.59 -0.18 -11.71
C ALA A 34 4.76 -0.79 -12.85
N ARG A 35 4.08 0.03 -13.67
CA ARG A 35 3.17 -0.44 -14.73
C ARG A 35 3.80 -1.38 -15.75
N PHE A 36 5.13 -1.38 -15.88
CA PHE A 36 5.83 -2.27 -16.81
C PHE A 36 5.83 -3.74 -16.36
N HIS A 37 5.48 -4.02 -15.10
CA HIS A 37 5.40 -5.37 -14.56
C HIS A 37 4.12 -6.13 -14.96
N LYS A 38 3.03 -5.41 -15.30
CA LYS A 38 1.78 -5.92 -15.90
C LYS A 38 1.13 -7.15 -15.23
N GLY A 39 1.44 -7.45 -13.97
CA GLY A 39 0.85 -8.59 -13.26
C GLY A 39 1.78 -9.30 -12.27
N PRO A 40 1.23 -10.24 -11.49
CA PRO A 40 1.90 -10.89 -10.36
C PRO A 40 2.86 -12.02 -10.80
N SER A 41 3.90 -11.68 -11.55
CA SER A 41 4.97 -12.62 -11.86
C SER A 41 5.97 -12.75 -10.68
N ALA A 42 6.72 -13.86 -10.64
CA ALA A 42 7.81 -14.00 -9.65
C ALA A 42 8.81 -12.84 -9.73
N LEU A 43 9.14 -12.38 -10.94
CA LEU A 43 10.01 -11.22 -11.16
C LEU A 43 9.37 -9.93 -10.63
N THR A 44 8.06 -9.76 -10.79
CA THR A 44 7.31 -8.64 -10.21
C THR A 44 7.42 -8.62 -8.70
N TYR A 45 7.26 -9.77 -8.03
CA TYR A 45 7.37 -9.83 -6.58
C TYR A 45 8.79 -9.56 -6.08
N ILE A 46 9.81 -10.12 -6.74
CA ILE A 46 11.22 -9.88 -6.38
C ILE A 46 11.55 -8.40 -6.52
N TRP A 47 11.17 -7.78 -7.64
CA TRP A 47 11.37 -6.36 -7.87
C TRP A 47 10.62 -5.52 -6.83
N PHE A 48 9.32 -5.77 -6.65
CA PHE A 48 8.49 -4.99 -5.74
C PHE A 48 9.01 -5.05 -4.31
N TYR A 49 9.36 -6.24 -3.83
CA TYR A 49 10.01 -6.42 -2.53
C TYR A 49 11.32 -5.64 -2.42
N GLY A 50 12.16 -5.69 -3.45
CA GLY A 50 13.41 -4.92 -3.50
C GLY A 50 13.21 -3.41 -3.35
N MET A 51 12.09 -2.89 -3.86
CA MET A 51 11.75 -1.46 -3.77
C MET A 51 11.23 -1.05 -2.39
N VAL A 52 10.41 -1.87 -1.74
CA VAL A 52 9.63 -1.51 -0.53
C VAL A 52 10.20 -2.05 0.78
N ARG A 53 11.20 -2.95 0.74
CA ARG A 53 11.82 -3.50 1.95
C ARG A 53 12.49 -2.42 2.81
N LEU A 54 12.80 -2.76 4.06
CA LEU A 54 13.62 -1.92 4.94
C LEU A 54 14.94 -1.51 4.24
N HIS A 55 15.24 -0.22 4.28
CA HIS A 55 16.33 0.45 3.56
C HIS A 55 16.28 0.32 2.03
N GLY A 56 15.11 -0.02 1.48
CA GLY A 56 14.85 0.01 0.05
C GLY A 56 14.59 1.44 -0.45
N PRO A 57 14.59 1.65 -1.77
CA PRO A 57 14.35 2.96 -2.39
C PRO A 57 13.08 3.68 -1.93
N TRP A 58 12.04 2.93 -1.54
CA TRP A 58 10.76 3.49 -1.08
C TRP A 58 10.50 3.31 0.42
N ASP A 59 11.55 3.03 1.20
CA ASP A 59 11.49 3.09 2.66
C ASP A 59 11.58 4.55 3.16
N TYR A 60 10.56 5.34 2.84
CA TYR A 60 10.51 6.77 3.16
C TYR A 60 10.57 7.04 4.67
N LYS A 61 10.07 6.11 5.49
CA LYS A 61 10.12 6.19 6.94
C LYS A 61 11.56 6.23 7.44
N SER A 62 12.42 5.35 6.93
CA SER A 62 13.83 5.29 7.34
C SER A 62 14.68 6.33 6.62
N LEU A 63 14.40 6.62 5.35
CA LEU A 63 15.19 7.53 4.52
C LEU A 63 14.92 9.01 4.79
N SER A 64 13.68 9.37 5.14
CA SER A 64 13.26 10.77 5.26
C SER A 64 12.67 11.11 6.63
N GLY A 65 12.28 10.11 7.43
CA GLY A 65 11.82 10.29 8.80
C GLY A 65 10.47 9.63 9.10
N ARG A 66 10.20 9.37 10.39
CA ARG A 66 9.03 8.61 10.84
C ARG A 66 7.69 9.23 10.45
N GLN A 67 7.67 10.55 10.27
CA GLN A 67 6.49 11.31 9.81
C GLN A 67 6.02 10.94 8.39
N TYR A 68 6.83 10.20 7.62
CA TYR A 68 6.50 9.76 6.27
C TYR A 68 6.02 8.30 6.19
N ALA A 69 5.74 7.65 7.33
CA ALA A 69 5.25 6.27 7.35
C ALA A 69 3.94 6.12 6.55
N ASP A 70 2.99 7.03 6.75
CA ASP A 70 1.70 7.07 6.05
C ASP A 70 1.89 7.16 4.52
N TYR A 71 2.83 8.00 4.06
CA TYR A 71 3.18 8.09 2.65
C TYR A 71 3.82 6.80 2.12
N GLY A 72 4.66 6.14 2.92
CA GLY A 72 5.21 4.83 2.58
C GLY A 72 4.12 3.79 2.34
N ASN A 73 3.15 3.70 3.24
CA ASN A 73 2.01 2.78 3.13
C ASN A 73 1.11 3.11 1.93
N PHE A 74 0.83 4.39 1.72
CA PHE A 74 0.10 4.87 0.54
C PHE A 74 0.82 4.51 -0.77
N ASN A 75 2.12 4.80 -0.84
CA ASN A 75 2.94 4.47 -2.01
C ASN A 75 3.00 2.97 -2.26
N TYR A 76 3.12 2.14 -1.21
CA TYR A 76 3.09 0.69 -1.30
C TYR A 76 1.82 0.18 -1.98
N GLY A 77 0.64 0.66 -1.54
CA GLY A 77 -0.64 0.26 -2.11
C GLY A 77 -0.79 0.69 -3.57
N ALA A 78 -0.42 1.93 -3.88
CA ALA A 78 -0.56 2.49 -5.23
C ALA A 78 0.37 1.82 -6.24
N VAL A 79 1.65 1.69 -5.90
CA VAL A 79 2.65 1.07 -6.77
C VAL A 79 2.40 -0.42 -6.92
N GLY A 80 2.03 -1.11 -5.84
CA GLY A 80 1.68 -2.53 -5.92
C GLY A 80 0.53 -2.80 -6.88
N THR A 81 -0.50 -1.96 -6.81
CA THR A 81 -1.64 -2.01 -7.74
C THR A 81 -1.20 -1.72 -9.17
N ALA A 82 -0.40 -0.67 -9.38
CA ALA A 82 0.15 -0.34 -10.70
C ALA A 82 1.05 -1.45 -11.27
N ALA A 83 1.72 -2.25 -10.44
CA ALA A 83 2.47 -3.43 -10.86
C ALA A 83 1.57 -4.63 -11.23
N GLY A 84 0.26 -4.54 -10.98
CA GLY A 84 -0.71 -5.60 -11.18
C GLY A 84 -0.81 -6.60 -10.03
N ILE A 85 -0.36 -6.22 -8.82
CA ILE A 85 -0.50 -7.05 -7.62
C ILE A 85 -1.90 -6.82 -7.02
N SER A 86 -2.60 -7.90 -6.68
CA SER A 86 -3.94 -7.80 -6.10
C SER A 86 -3.92 -7.20 -4.70
N GLU A 87 -5.00 -6.50 -4.36
CA GLU A 87 -5.21 -5.90 -3.03
C GLU A 87 -4.99 -6.90 -1.89
N GLN A 88 -5.54 -8.12 -2.01
CA GLN A 88 -5.38 -9.13 -0.98
C GLN A 88 -3.91 -9.50 -0.72
N ILE A 89 -3.08 -9.54 -1.77
CA ILE A 89 -1.66 -9.84 -1.64
C ILE A 89 -0.90 -8.67 -1.02
N LEU A 90 -1.26 -7.43 -1.38
CA LEU A 90 -0.68 -6.23 -0.77
C LEU A 90 -0.97 -6.16 0.73
N LEU A 91 -2.24 -6.33 1.13
CA LEU A 91 -2.63 -6.24 2.54
C LEU A 91 -1.99 -7.35 3.38
N ARG A 92 -1.86 -8.57 2.86
CA ARG A 92 -1.15 -9.66 3.54
C ARG A 92 0.36 -9.44 3.57
N GLY A 93 0.93 -8.90 2.50
CA GLY A 93 2.36 -8.58 2.41
C GLY A 93 2.78 -7.53 3.44
N ALA A 94 1.95 -6.50 3.67
CA ALA A 94 2.15 -5.52 4.71
C ALA A 94 2.11 -6.14 6.12
N GLY A 95 1.11 -6.97 6.40
CA GLY A 95 1.03 -7.71 7.66
C GLY A 95 2.22 -8.65 7.92
N TRP A 96 2.72 -9.31 6.88
CA TRP A 96 3.95 -10.09 6.97
C TRP A 96 5.16 -9.21 7.28
N ALA A 97 5.29 -8.05 6.62
CA ALA A 97 6.38 -7.11 6.89
C ALA A 97 6.32 -6.57 8.33
N GLN A 98 5.12 -6.29 8.84
CA GLN A 98 4.90 -5.84 10.21
C GLN A 98 5.31 -6.90 11.24
N SER A 99 5.01 -8.19 10.97
CA SER A 99 5.47 -9.29 11.81
C SER A 99 7.00 -9.41 11.88
N ARG A 100 7.71 -8.95 10.84
CA ARG A 100 9.18 -8.93 10.77
C ARG A 100 9.82 -7.64 11.26
N SER A 101 9.06 -6.55 11.37
CA SER A 101 9.58 -5.23 11.76
C SER A 101 9.90 -5.14 13.26
N GLY A 102 9.47 -6.13 14.05
CA GLY A 102 9.54 -6.10 15.51
C GLY A 102 8.50 -5.20 16.17
N ASN A 103 7.69 -4.47 15.40
CA ASN A 103 6.61 -3.60 15.89
C ASN A 103 5.22 -4.25 15.78
N GLY A 104 5.14 -5.48 15.24
CA GLY A 104 3.88 -6.21 15.17
C GLY A 104 3.33 -6.55 16.55
N ASP A 105 2.00 -6.50 16.68
CA ASP A 105 1.27 -6.97 17.86
C ASP A 105 0.30 -8.09 17.43
N PRO A 106 0.77 -9.34 17.31
CA PRO A 106 -0.06 -10.46 16.85
C PRO A 106 -1.25 -10.74 17.78
N LYS A 107 -1.15 -10.35 19.06
CA LYS A 107 -2.25 -10.50 20.02
C LYS A 107 -3.40 -9.54 19.73
N LYS A 108 -3.11 -8.38 19.14
CA LYS A 108 -4.13 -7.37 18.78
C LYS A 108 -4.62 -7.51 17.35
N PHE A 109 -3.75 -7.85 16.42
CA PHE A 109 -4.03 -7.73 14.98
C PHE A 109 -4.00 -9.07 14.22
N GLY A 110 -3.69 -10.17 14.92
CA GLY A 110 -3.60 -11.51 14.33
C GLY A 110 -2.33 -11.72 13.52
N ALA A 111 -2.34 -12.73 12.64
CA ALA A 111 -1.24 -13.03 11.73
C ALA A 111 -1.60 -12.82 10.25
N TRP A 112 -0.58 -12.68 9.40
CA TRP A 112 -0.75 -12.40 7.97
C TRP A 112 -1.49 -13.49 7.17
N TYR A 113 -1.53 -14.71 7.69
CA TYR A 113 -2.26 -15.84 7.12
C TYR A 113 -3.72 -15.93 7.60
N GLU A 114 -4.13 -15.14 8.59
CA GLU A 114 -5.47 -15.15 9.16
C GLU A 114 -6.42 -14.17 8.41
N SER A 115 -7.46 -13.68 9.09
CA SER A 115 -8.38 -12.65 8.60
C SER A 115 -7.77 -11.25 8.67
N ALA A 116 -8.38 -10.29 7.96
CA ALA A 116 -8.04 -8.87 8.10
C ALA A 116 -8.06 -8.45 9.59
N PRO A 117 -7.10 -7.64 10.07
CA PRO A 117 -6.13 -6.84 9.30
C PRO A 117 -4.84 -7.58 8.92
N TYR A 118 -4.82 -8.92 8.98
CA TYR A 118 -3.66 -9.73 8.58
C TYR A 118 -2.40 -9.45 9.42
N GLY A 119 -2.55 -9.08 10.70
CA GLY A 119 -1.42 -8.76 11.58
C GLY A 119 -0.77 -7.39 11.34
N ASP A 120 -1.33 -6.58 10.44
CA ASP A 120 -0.90 -5.21 10.18
C ASP A 120 -1.63 -4.20 11.08
N ASP A 121 -1.05 -3.02 11.27
CA ASP A 121 -1.74 -1.94 11.98
C ASP A 121 -2.96 -1.48 11.15
N PRO A 122 -4.18 -1.39 11.72
CA PRO A 122 -5.34 -0.89 11.00
C PRO A 122 -5.15 0.51 10.38
N ALA A 123 -4.34 1.38 10.97
CA ALA A 123 -4.02 2.69 10.40
C ALA A 123 -3.15 2.57 9.13
N ASP A 124 -2.15 1.69 9.16
CA ASP A 124 -1.30 1.39 7.99
C ASP A 124 -2.16 0.82 6.84
N GLN A 125 -3.08 -0.09 7.15
CA GLN A 125 -4.02 -0.67 6.19
C GLN A 125 -4.96 0.37 5.55
N VAL A 126 -5.35 1.44 6.26
CA VAL A 126 -6.15 2.52 5.68
C VAL A 126 -5.36 3.24 4.59
N TRP A 127 -4.09 3.54 4.83
CA TRP A 127 -3.21 4.19 3.86
C TRP A 127 -2.89 3.30 2.66
N ILE A 128 -2.65 2.01 2.87
CA ILE A 128 -2.47 1.04 1.79
C ILE A 128 -3.70 0.99 0.90
N ARG A 129 -4.90 0.88 1.48
CA ARG A 129 -6.16 0.89 0.71
C ARG A 129 -6.35 2.20 -0.04
N ALA A 130 -6.07 3.34 0.57
CA ALA A 130 -6.14 4.65 -0.10
C ALA A 130 -5.19 4.72 -1.31
N GLY A 131 -4.00 4.13 -1.22
CA GLY A 131 -3.06 4.02 -2.34
C GLY A 131 -3.58 3.14 -3.47
N ILE A 132 -4.11 1.96 -3.14
CA ILE A 132 -4.75 1.04 -4.10
C ILE A 132 -5.87 1.76 -4.86
N ASP A 133 -6.73 2.44 -4.12
CA ASP A 133 -7.85 3.22 -4.60
C ASP A 133 -7.41 4.36 -5.54
N TYR A 134 -6.30 5.01 -5.21
CA TYR A 134 -5.71 6.07 -6.03
C TYR A 134 -5.18 5.52 -7.36
N ALA A 135 -4.46 4.40 -7.35
CA ALA A 135 -3.96 3.77 -8.58
C ALA A 135 -5.11 3.40 -9.53
N LYS A 136 -6.14 2.71 -9.02
CA LYS A 136 -7.33 2.33 -9.80
C LYS A 136 -8.01 3.53 -10.46
N ARG A 137 -8.17 4.64 -9.73
CA ARG A 137 -8.85 5.85 -10.23
C ARG A 137 -7.99 6.67 -11.20
N THR A 138 -6.68 6.50 -11.17
CA THR A 138 -5.74 7.17 -12.08
C THR A 138 -5.41 6.32 -13.30
N GLY A 139 -6.10 5.18 -13.50
CA GLY A 139 -6.02 4.37 -14.72
C GLY A 139 -4.96 3.25 -14.68
N PHE A 140 -4.54 2.84 -13.49
CA PHE A 140 -3.64 1.70 -13.27
C PHE A 140 -4.38 0.44 -12.83
#